data_AF-C0J921-F1
#
_entry.id   AF-C0J921-F1
#
_cell.length_a   1.000
_cell.length_b   1.000
_cell.length_c   1.000
_cell.angle_alpha   90.00
_cell.angle_beta   90.00
_cell.angle_gamma   90.00
#
_symmetry.space_group_name_H-M   'P 1'
#
loop_
_entity.id
_entity.type
_entity.pdbx_description
1 polymer ?
#
loop_
_entity_poly.entity_id
_entity_poly.type
_entity_poly.pdbx_seq_one_letter_code
_entity_poly.pdbx_strand_id
1 'polypeptide(L)'
;GFGDRRKAMLQDIAVLTGGTVISEEIGLSLESATLENLGSAKRVTISKENTIIVDGAGVEQDIQARITQIRAQVVETSSDYDREKLQERLAKLSGGVAVIKVGAGSEVEMKEKKARVEDALHATRAAVEEGVVPGGGVALIRALEALVDLKGDNADQNVGIAVLRRAVEAPLRQIAANSGDEPSVVVNEVKNG
;
A
#
# COMPACT_ATOMS: atom_id res chain seq x y z
N GLY A 1 -10.92 11.61 -2.96
CA GLY A 1 -10.80 13.08 -3.07
C GLY A 1 -12.07 13.77 -2.58
N PHE A 2 -12.03 15.10 -2.48
CA PHE A 2 -13.16 15.97 -2.12
C PHE A 2 -13.33 17.10 -3.15
N GLY A 3 -14.52 17.74 -3.19
CA GLY A 3 -14.82 18.85 -4.10
C GLY A 3 -14.59 18.50 -5.58
N ASP A 4 -14.02 19.44 -6.34
CA ASP A 4 -13.76 19.28 -7.79
C ASP A 4 -12.83 18.12 -8.11
N ARG A 5 -11.91 17.79 -7.19
CA ARG A 5 -11.04 16.63 -7.34
C ARG A 5 -11.81 15.32 -7.30
N ARG A 6 -12.90 15.24 -6.54
CA ARG A 6 -13.79 14.07 -6.56
C ARG A 6 -14.41 13.90 -7.94
N LYS A 7 -14.91 14.98 -8.56
CA LYS A 7 -15.49 14.96 -9.90
C LYS A 7 -14.46 14.51 -10.94
N ALA A 8 -13.26 15.06 -10.88
CA ALA A 8 -12.17 14.69 -11.79
C ALA A 8 -11.77 13.20 -11.66
N MET A 9 -11.70 12.67 -10.44
CA MET A 9 -11.42 11.24 -10.20
C MET A 9 -12.57 10.34 -10.67
N LEU A 10 -13.82 10.75 -10.50
CA LEU A 10 -14.97 10.00 -11.02
C LEU A 10 -14.94 9.96 -12.55
N GLN A 11 -14.55 11.05 -13.20
CA GLN A 11 -14.36 11.08 -14.64
C GLN A 11 -13.26 10.13 -15.09
N ASP A 12 -12.15 10.05 -14.35
CA ASP A 12 -11.06 9.11 -14.65
C ASP A 12 -11.55 7.65 -14.60
N ILE A 13 -12.35 7.31 -13.59
CA ILE A 13 -12.95 5.97 -13.44
C ILE A 13 -13.97 5.70 -14.56
N ALA A 14 -14.78 6.69 -14.91
CA ALA A 14 -15.77 6.59 -15.99
C ALA A 14 -15.07 6.29 -17.33
N VAL A 15 -14.02 7.05 -17.67
CA VAL A 15 -13.20 6.80 -18.88
C VAL A 15 -12.57 5.41 -18.84
N LEU A 16 -12.03 4.98 -17.70
CA LEU A 16 -11.44 3.64 -17.54
C LEU A 16 -12.46 2.51 -17.75
N THR A 17 -13.72 2.72 -17.35
CA THR A 17 -14.77 1.70 -17.38
C THR A 17 -15.70 1.81 -18.59
N GLY A 18 -15.54 2.84 -19.42
CA GLY A 18 -16.44 3.14 -20.55
C GLY A 18 -17.80 3.70 -20.13
N GLY A 19 -17.93 4.18 -18.89
CA GLY A 19 -19.15 4.79 -18.37
C GLY A 19 -19.20 6.30 -18.55
N THR A 20 -20.36 6.89 -18.26
CA THR A 20 -20.56 8.34 -18.19
C THR A 20 -20.82 8.75 -16.74
N VAL A 21 -20.13 9.79 -16.24
CA VAL A 21 -20.41 10.32 -14.90
C VAL A 21 -21.78 10.98 -14.91
N ILE A 22 -22.73 10.46 -14.12
CA ILE A 22 -24.05 11.06 -13.96
C ILE A 22 -23.94 12.17 -12.91
N SER A 23 -24.20 13.41 -13.32
CA SER A 23 -24.16 14.60 -12.46
C SER A 23 -25.25 15.58 -12.87
N GLU A 24 -25.93 16.16 -11.89
CA GLU A 24 -26.97 17.17 -12.12
C GLU A 24 -26.42 18.44 -12.81
N GLU A 25 -25.12 18.73 -12.61
CA GLU A 25 -24.45 19.90 -13.22
C GLU A 25 -24.38 19.84 -14.75
N ILE A 26 -24.43 18.64 -15.31
CA ILE A 26 -24.45 18.40 -16.77
C ILE A 26 -25.85 18.00 -17.26
N GLY A 27 -26.87 18.14 -16.40
CA GLY A 27 -28.27 17.84 -16.74
C GLY A 27 -28.59 16.35 -16.83
N LEU A 28 -27.72 15.46 -16.33
CA LEU A 28 -27.98 14.04 -16.26
C LEU A 28 -28.56 13.68 -14.89
N SER A 29 -29.64 12.91 -14.88
CA SER A 29 -30.31 12.45 -13.66
C SER A 29 -30.23 10.93 -13.54
N LEU A 30 -30.25 10.42 -12.30
CA LEU A 30 -30.22 8.97 -12.07
C LEU A 30 -31.49 8.28 -12.60
N GLU A 31 -32.61 8.99 -12.66
CA GLU A 31 -33.89 8.48 -13.15
C GLU A 31 -33.88 8.22 -14.66
N SER A 32 -33.07 8.97 -15.41
CA SER A 32 -32.92 8.84 -16.87
C SER A 32 -31.73 7.97 -17.29
N ALA A 33 -31.00 7.39 -16.32
CA ALA A 33 -29.82 6.60 -16.59
C ALA A 33 -30.16 5.28 -17.29
N THR A 34 -29.41 4.99 -18.36
CA THR A 34 -29.51 3.74 -19.12
C THR A 34 -28.28 2.86 -18.91
N LEU A 35 -28.34 1.61 -19.36
CA LEU A 35 -27.19 0.69 -19.33
C LEU A 35 -25.98 1.25 -20.11
N GLU A 36 -26.21 2.08 -21.12
CA GLU A 36 -25.13 2.73 -21.90
C GLU A 36 -24.36 3.78 -21.08
N ASN A 37 -24.97 4.31 -20.01
CA ASN A 37 -24.29 5.25 -19.13
C ASN A 37 -23.43 4.54 -18.07
N LEU A 38 -23.66 3.24 -17.83
CA LEU A 38 -22.95 2.48 -16.82
C LEU A 38 -21.63 1.93 -17.37
N GLY A 39 -20.56 2.08 -16.61
CA GLY A 39 -19.27 1.47 -16.93
C GLY A 39 -19.27 -0.04 -16.63
N SER A 40 -18.36 -0.76 -17.28
CA SER A 40 -18.15 -2.20 -17.07
C SER A 40 -16.70 -2.50 -16.72
N ALA A 41 -16.48 -3.55 -15.92
CA ALA A 41 -15.17 -4.07 -15.59
C ALA A 41 -15.25 -5.58 -15.32
N LYS A 42 -14.17 -6.29 -15.62
CA LYS A 42 -14.13 -7.76 -15.47
C LYS A 42 -14.14 -8.23 -14.03
N ARG A 43 -13.46 -7.50 -13.14
CA ARG A 43 -13.38 -7.83 -11.71
C ARG A 43 -13.18 -6.59 -10.88
N VAL A 44 -13.97 -6.47 -9.82
CA VAL A 44 -13.82 -5.43 -8.80
C VAL A 44 -13.56 -6.10 -7.46
N THR A 45 -12.55 -5.64 -6.73
CA THR A 45 -12.22 -6.14 -5.39
C THR A 45 -12.19 -4.96 -4.42
N ILE A 46 -12.94 -5.08 -3.33
CA ILE A 46 -13.11 -4.03 -2.33
C ILE A 46 -12.65 -4.58 -0.99
N SER A 47 -11.75 -3.85 -0.32
CA SER A 47 -11.32 -4.11 1.05
C SER A 47 -11.68 -2.91 1.93
N LYS A 48 -11.31 -2.95 3.22
CA LYS A 48 -11.62 -1.88 4.19
C LYS A 48 -11.13 -0.51 3.74
N GLU A 49 -9.98 -0.46 3.06
CA GLU A 49 -9.29 0.79 2.72
C GLU A 49 -9.08 0.98 1.21
N ASN A 50 -9.24 -0.08 0.41
CA ASN A 50 -8.89 -0.06 -1.01
C ASN A 50 -10.00 -0.61 -1.91
N THR A 51 -10.17 0.02 -3.07
CA THR A 51 -11.01 -0.49 -4.17
C THR A 51 -10.15 -0.65 -5.42
N ILE A 52 -10.15 -1.85 -5.99
CA ILE A 52 -9.35 -2.21 -7.16
C ILE A 52 -10.29 -2.63 -8.29
N ILE A 53 -10.22 -1.92 -9.41
CA ILE A 53 -10.97 -2.23 -10.63
C ILE A 53 -9.99 -2.83 -11.64
N VAL A 54 -10.28 -4.04 -12.12
CA VAL A 54 -9.42 -4.79 -13.03
C VAL A 54 -10.12 -4.94 -14.37
N ASP A 55 -9.41 -4.58 -15.45
CA ASP A 55 -9.82 -4.78 -16.84
C ASP A 55 -11.18 -4.08 -17.12
N GLY A 56 -11.15 -2.74 -17.08
CA GLY A 56 -12.30 -1.88 -17.39
C GLY A 56 -12.57 -1.85 -18.90
N ALA A 57 -13.84 -1.72 -19.28
CA ALA A 57 -14.29 -1.73 -20.67
C ALA A 57 -14.12 -0.39 -21.41
N GLY A 58 -13.25 0.50 -20.90
CA GLY A 58 -12.95 1.79 -21.52
C GLY A 58 -12.20 1.64 -22.84
N VAL A 59 -12.43 2.59 -23.76
CA VAL A 59 -11.73 2.64 -25.04
C VAL A 59 -10.29 3.11 -24.82
N GLU A 60 -9.32 2.38 -25.37
CA GLU A 60 -7.89 2.70 -25.18
C GLU A 60 -7.54 4.13 -25.62
N GLN A 61 -8.15 4.61 -26.71
CA GLN A 61 -7.96 5.97 -27.21
C GLN A 61 -8.39 7.03 -26.17
N ASP A 62 -9.54 6.84 -25.52
CA ASP A 62 -10.05 7.78 -24.52
C ASP A 62 -9.18 7.77 -23.26
N ILE A 63 -8.69 6.60 -22.86
CA ILE A 63 -7.76 6.46 -21.74
C ILE A 63 -6.43 7.18 -22.05
N GLN A 64 -5.88 7.01 -23.25
CA GLN A 64 -4.65 7.70 -23.66
C GLN A 64 -4.84 9.21 -23.79
N ALA A 65 -5.99 9.65 -24.31
CA ALA A 65 -6.35 11.06 -24.36
C ALA A 65 -6.42 11.64 -22.94
N ARG A 66 -7.03 10.91 -22.00
CA ARG A 66 -7.12 11.32 -20.60
C ARG A 66 -5.76 11.39 -19.91
N ILE A 67 -4.88 10.41 -20.13
CA ILE A 67 -3.50 10.40 -19.66
C ILE A 67 -2.74 11.63 -20.17
N THR A 68 -2.90 11.95 -21.46
CA THR A 68 -2.24 13.10 -22.10
C THR A 68 -2.74 14.43 -21.52
N GLN A 69 -4.05 14.57 -21.30
CA GLN A 69 -4.64 15.75 -20.63
C GLN A 69 -4.05 15.95 -19.23
N ILE A 70 -3.97 14.90 -18.42
CA ILE A 70 -3.44 15.00 -17.05
C ILE A 70 -1.94 15.32 -17.09
N ARG A 71 -1.16 14.74 -18.02
CA ARG A 71 0.26 15.09 -18.19
C ARG A 71 0.46 16.57 -18.51
N ALA A 72 -0.37 17.16 -19.37
CA ALA A 72 -0.30 18.59 -19.67
C ALA A 72 -0.58 19.44 -18.41
N GLN A 73 -1.62 19.08 -17.64
CA GLN A 73 -1.97 19.76 -16.39
C GLN A 73 -0.85 19.69 -15.33
N VAL A 74 -0.09 18.58 -15.27
CA VAL A 74 1.06 18.42 -14.37
C VAL A 74 2.17 19.43 -14.69
N VAL A 75 2.38 19.74 -15.97
CA VAL A 75 3.42 20.68 -16.43
C VAL A 75 2.99 22.14 -16.24
N GLU A 76 1.71 22.43 -16.47
CA GLU A 76 1.15 23.79 -16.37
C GLU A 76 0.97 24.27 -14.92
N THR A 77 0.79 23.35 -13.96
CA THR A 77 0.56 23.74 -12.57
C THR A 77 1.82 24.26 -11.87
N SER A 78 1.68 25.43 -11.25
CA SER A 78 2.71 26.05 -10.40
C SER A 78 2.63 25.60 -8.94
N SER A 79 1.56 24.90 -8.55
CA SER A 79 1.32 24.41 -7.20
C SER A 79 1.90 23.00 -7.02
N ASP A 80 2.85 22.84 -6.11
CA ASP A 80 3.47 21.53 -5.81
C ASP A 80 2.42 20.52 -5.30
N TYR A 81 1.45 21.00 -4.52
CA TYR A 81 0.35 20.19 -4.03
C TYR A 81 -0.52 19.64 -5.16
N ASP A 82 -0.88 20.48 -6.15
CA ASP A 82 -1.69 20.02 -7.28
C ASP A 82 -0.89 19.11 -8.20
N ARG A 83 0.42 19.37 -8.35
CA ARG A 83 1.33 18.52 -9.11
C ARG A 83 1.36 17.10 -8.54
N GLU A 84 1.53 16.95 -7.24
CA GLU A 84 1.54 15.67 -6.54
C GLU A 84 0.21 14.91 -6.77
N LYS A 85 -0.93 15.60 -6.62
CA LYS A 85 -2.25 14.95 -6.79
C LYS A 85 -2.57 14.60 -8.25
N LEU A 86 -2.08 15.37 -9.21
CA LEU A 86 -2.19 15.01 -10.62
C LEU A 86 -1.28 13.82 -10.97
N GLN A 87 -0.08 13.75 -10.40
CA GLN A 87 0.82 12.60 -10.55
C GLN A 87 0.21 11.32 -9.97
N GLU A 88 -0.44 11.37 -8.80
CA GLU A 88 -1.16 10.21 -8.25
C GLU A 88 -2.26 9.70 -9.19
N ARG A 89 -3.04 10.61 -9.79
CA ARG A 89 -4.09 10.25 -10.75
C ARG A 89 -3.50 9.64 -12.03
N LEU A 90 -2.45 10.27 -12.54
CA LEU A 90 -1.72 9.78 -13.72
C LEU A 90 -1.15 8.38 -13.49
N ALA A 91 -0.53 8.14 -12.32
CA ALA A 91 0.02 6.84 -11.95
C ALA A 91 -1.08 5.76 -11.90
N LYS A 92 -2.26 6.09 -11.36
CA LYS A 92 -3.40 5.16 -11.32
C LYS A 92 -3.95 4.81 -12.71
N LEU A 93 -3.99 5.77 -13.63
CA LEU A 93 -4.46 5.52 -15.01
C LEU A 93 -3.44 4.81 -15.88
N SER A 94 -2.15 5.13 -15.74
CA SER A 94 -1.08 4.57 -16.57
C SER A 94 -0.47 3.27 -16.03
N GLY A 95 -0.49 3.06 -14.71
CA GLY A 95 0.12 1.88 -14.07
C GLY A 95 -0.70 0.60 -14.24
N GLY A 96 -2.00 0.71 -14.50
CA GLY A 96 -2.89 -0.44 -14.70
C GLY A 96 -2.92 -1.40 -13.50
N VAL A 97 -3.36 -2.64 -13.75
CA VAL A 97 -3.39 -3.70 -12.73
C VAL A 97 -2.79 -4.98 -13.29
N ALA A 98 -1.68 -5.43 -12.70
CA ALA A 98 -1.09 -6.72 -13.01
C ALA A 98 -1.84 -7.85 -12.28
N VAL A 99 -2.22 -8.91 -13.01
CA VAL A 99 -2.88 -10.10 -12.45
C VAL A 99 -1.97 -11.31 -12.57
N ILE A 100 -1.49 -11.82 -11.44
CA ILE A 100 -0.69 -13.04 -11.36
C ILE A 100 -1.63 -14.24 -11.19
N LYS A 101 -1.53 -15.22 -12.10
CA LYS A 101 -2.30 -16.47 -12.03
C LYS A 101 -1.39 -17.58 -11.51
N VAL A 102 -1.71 -18.15 -10.36
CA VAL A 102 -0.94 -19.21 -9.70
C VAL A 102 -1.53 -20.57 -10.07
N GLY A 103 -0.76 -21.39 -10.79
CA GLY A 103 -1.12 -22.78 -11.12
C GLY A 103 -0.55 -23.79 -10.12
N ALA A 104 -1.29 -24.88 -9.90
CA ALA A 104 -0.89 -26.03 -9.08
C ALA A 104 -1.60 -27.32 -9.55
N GLY A 105 -1.10 -28.48 -9.11
CA GLY A 105 -1.62 -29.80 -9.52
C GLY A 105 -2.86 -30.25 -8.75
N SER A 106 -3.06 -29.74 -7.52
CA SER A 106 -4.24 -29.98 -6.70
C SER A 106 -4.82 -28.68 -6.11
N GLU A 107 -6.06 -28.71 -5.63
CA GLU A 107 -6.71 -27.55 -5.00
C GLU A 107 -5.98 -27.10 -3.73
N VAL A 108 -5.51 -28.05 -2.92
CA VAL A 108 -4.80 -27.77 -1.67
C VAL A 108 -3.48 -27.05 -1.95
N GLU A 109 -2.70 -27.54 -2.92
CA GLU A 109 -1.47 -26.88 -3.35
C GLU A 109 -1.73 -25.50 -3.97
N MET A 110 -2.83 -25.34 -4.71
CA MET A 110 -3.19 -24.05 -5.30
C MET A 110 -3.43 -23.01 -4.20
N LYS A 111 -4.17 -23.38 -3.14
CA LYS A 111 -4.46 -22.50 -2.01
C LYS A 111 -3.21 -22.14 -1.23
N GLU A 112 -2.34 -23.12 -0.95
CA GLU A 112 -1.08 -22.90 -0.24
C GLU A 112 -0.13 -21.99 -1.05
N LYS A 113 0.08 -22.31 -2.34
CA LYS A 113 0.96 -21.54 -3.21
C LYS A 113 0.43 -20.13 -3.45
N LYS A 114 -0.89 -19.97 -3.55
CA LYS A 114 -1.53 -18.65 -3.65
C LYS A 114 -1.25 -17.83 -2.38
N ALA A 115 -1.48 -18.38 -1.19
CA ALA A 115 -1.20 -17.70 0.07
C ALA A 115 0.28 -17.28 0.17
N ARG A 116 1.20 -18.18 -0.19
CA ARG A 116 2.64 -17.89 -0.21
C ARG A 116 3.02 -16.76 -1.16
N VAL A 117 2.39 -16.69 -2.33
CA VAL A 117 2.61 -15.60 -3.31
C VAL A 117 2.00 -14.29 -2.81
N GLU A 118 0.84 -14.33 -2.16
CA GLU A 118 0.22 -13.14 -1.55
C GLU A 118 1.11 -12.57 -0.43
N ASP A 119 1.61 -13.42 0.48
CA ASP A 119 2.53 -13.01 1.54
C ASP A 119 3.84 -12.44 0.96
N ALA A 120 4.42 -13.09 -0.05
CA ALA A 120 5.63 -12.61 -0.70
C ALA A 120 5.40 -11.24 -1.38
N LEU A 121 4.25 -11.02 -2.01
CA LEU A 121 3.90 -9.74 -2.62
C LEU A 121 3.79 -8.64 -1.56
N HIS A 122 3.15 -8.91 -0.41
CA HIS A 122 3.03 -7.95 0.67
C HIS A 122 4.39 -7.63 1.30
N ALA A 123 5.22 -8.64 1.58
CA ALA A 123 6.55 -8.46 2.14
C ALA A 123 7.48 -7.68 1.20
N THR A 124 7.47 -7.98 -0.10
CA THR A 124 8.30 -7.28 -1.08
C THR A 124 7.84 -5.84 -1.30
N ARG A 125 6.54 -5.54 -1.27
CA ARG A 125 6.04 -4.17 -1.31
C ARG A 125 6.52 -3.35 -0.12
N ALA A 126 6.35 -3.88 1.10
CA ALA A 126 6.81 -3.21 2.32
C ALA A 126 8.33 -2.95 2.28
N ALA A 127 9.10 -3.94 1.82
CA ALA A 127 10.54 -3.82 1.67
C ALA A 127 10.98 -2.75 0.64
N VAL A 128 10.20 -2.53 -0.43
CA VAL A 128 10.49 -1.49 -1.43
C VAL A 128 10.12 -0.10 -0.91
N GLU A 129 9.09 0.01 -0.06
CA GLU A 129 8.61 1.29 0.49
C GLU A 129 9.53 1.85 1.57
N GLU A 130 9.96 1.03 2.54
CA GLU A 130 10.73 1.50 3.72
C GLU A 130 12.15 0.91 3.79
N GLY A 131 12.52 0.03 2.85
CA GLY A 131 13.79 -0.68 2.85
C GLY A 131 13.76 -1.99 3.65
N VAL A 132 14.94 -2.58 3.87
CA VAL A 132 15.12 -3.85 4.57
C VAL A 132 16.10 -3.71 5.72
N VAL A 133 15.84 -4.45 6.81
CA VAL A 133 16.71 -4.51 7.99
C VAL A 133 16.96 -5.99 8.38
N PRO A 134 18.03 -6.28 9.14
CA PRO A 134 18.27 -7.64 9.64
C PRO A 134 17.09 -8.19 10.45
N GLY A 135 16.60 -9.37 10.06
CA GLY A 135 15.47 -10.03 10.70
C GLY A 135 15.80 -10.68 12.05
N GLY A 136 14.93 -11.60 12.50
CA GLY A 136 15.15 -12.38 13.72
C GLY A 136 15.19 -11.56 15.02
N GLY A 137 14.70 -10.32 15.00
CA GLY A 137 14.81 -9.40 16.14
C GLY A 137 16.20 -8.76 16.31
N VAL A 138 17.16 -9.02 15.41
CA VAL A 138 18.52 -8.45 15.48
C VAL A 138 18.50 -6.93 15.28
N ALA A 139 17.71 -6.43 14.32
CA ALA A 139 17.58 -4.98 14.11
C ALA A 139 17.11 -4.24 15.37
N LEU A 140 16.21 -4.85 16.15
CA LEU A 140 15.73 -4.30 17.41
C LEU A 140 16.86 -4.20 18.45
N ILE A 141 17.69 -5.24 18.57
CA ILE A 141 18.85 -5.22 19.47
C ILE A 141 19.87 -4.16 19.06
N ARG A 142 20.18 -4.05 17.76
CA ARG A 142 21.12 -3.03 17.26
C ARG A 142 20.60 -1.61 17.46
N ALA A 143 19.29 -1.40 17.33
CA ALA A 143 18.67 -0.10 17.62
C ALA A 143 18.84 0.34 19.10
N LEU A 144 19.11 -0.59 20.03
CA LEU A 144 19.37 -0.24 21.44
C LEU A 144 20.64 0.59 21.62
N GLU A 145 21.62 0.48 20.72
CA GLU A 145 22.87 1.28 20.77
C GLU A 145 22.54 2.78 20.78
N ALA A 146 21.57 3.21 19.95
CA ALA A 146 21.12 4.59 19.90
C ALA A 146 20.43 5.06 21.20
N LEU A 147 19.96 4.13 22.03
CA LEU A 147 19.28 4.44 23.28
C LEU A 147 20.21 4.46 24.48
N VAL A 148 21.46 3.99 24.40
CA VAL A 148 22.37 3.80 25.55
C VAL A 148 22.55 5.09 26.36
N ASP A 149 22.77 6.21 25.67
CA ASP A 149 23.01 7.52 26.30
C ASP A 149 21.77 8.38 26.41
N LEU A 150 20.61 7.89 25.96
CA LEU A 150 19.35 8.62 26.02
C LEU A 150 18.89 8.78 27.48
N LYS A 151 18.67 10.03 27.89
CA LYS A 151 18.12 10.41 29.18
C LYS A 151 16.87 11.25 28.97
N GLY A 152 15.85 10.97 29.77
CA GLY A 152 14.64 11.80 29.84
C GLY A 152 14.82 13.00 30.77
N ASP A 153 13.85 13.90 30.72
CA ASP A 153 13.80 15.14 31.50
C ASP A 153 13.52 14.89 32.99
N ASN A 154 12.95 13.73 33.32
CA ASN A 154 12.59 13.35 34.69
C ASN A 154 12.78 11.85 34.95
N ALA A 155 12.62 11.46 36.22
CA ALA A 155 12.80 10.08 36.65
C ALA A 155 11.83 9.10 35.96
N ASP A 156 10.57 9.49 35.77
CA ASP A 156 9.54 8.63 35.17
C ASP A 156 9.85 8.32 33.70
N GLN A 157 10.33 9.32 32.96
CA GLN A 157 10.79 9.12 31.58
C GLN A 157 11.99 8.17 31.51
N ASN A 158 12.94 8.28 32.46
CA ASN A 158 14.08 7.37 32.54
C ASN A 158 13.65 5.92 32.83
N VAL A 159 12.63 5.73 33.69
CA VAL A 159 12.02 4.41 33.89
C VAL A 159 11.36 3.91 32.61
N GLY A 160 10.64 4.77 31.87
CA GLY A 160 10.05 4.44 30.57
C GLY A 160 11.08 3.98 29.54
N ILE A 161 12.22 4.68 29.44
CA ILE A 161 13.35 4.29 28.58
C ILE A 161 13.87 2.91 28.97
N ALA A 162 14.03 2.63 30.27
CA ALA A 162 14.48 1.32 30.75
C ALA A 162 13.48 0.19 30.42
N VAL A 163 12.18 0.46 30.53
CA VAL A 163 11.12 -0.48 30.14
C VAL A 163 11.17 -0.77 28.64
N LEU A 164 11.31 0.27 27.81
CA LEU A 164 11.44 0.12 26.36
C LEU A 164 12.66 -0.74 26.01
N ARG A 165 13.84 -0.45 26.60
CA ARG A 165 15.07 -1.25 26.38
C ARG A 165 14.83 -2.74 26.66
N ARG A 166 14.11 -3.07 27.74
CA ARG A 166 13.76 -4.46 28.07
C ARG A 166 12.77 -5.07 27.06
N ALA A 167 11.76 -4.31 26.65
CA ALA A 167 10.72 -4.78 25.74
C ALA A 167 11.27 -5.08 24.33
N VAL A 168 12.19 -4.27 23.85
CA VAL A 168 12.83 -4.41 22.52
C VAL A 168 13.64 -5.69 22.41
N GLU A 169 14.16 -6.22 23.53
CA GLU A 169 14.88 -7.50 23.55
C GLU A 169 13.95 -8.73 23.57
N ALA A 170 12.67 -8.54 23.91
CA ALA A 170 11.73 -9.64 24.11
C ALA A 170 11.49 -10.50 22.84
N PRO A 171 11.38 -9.94 21.62
CA PRO A 171 11.20 -10.74 20.41
C PRO A 171 12.35 -11.73 20.15
N LEU A 172 13.61 -11.28 20.24
CA LEU A 172 14.77 -12.17 20.06
C LEU A 172 14.84 -13.22 21.18
N ARG A 173 14.55 -12.82 22.43
CA ARG A 173 14.48 -13.78 23.54
C ARG A 173 13.44 -14.87 23.32
N GLN A 174 12.26 -14.49 22.82
CA GLN A 174 11.20 -15.45 22.54
C GLN A 174 11.58 -16.43 21.43
N ILE A 175 12.24 -15.95 20.38
CA ILE A 175 12.76 -16.79 19.29
C ILE A 175 13.80 -17.79 19.84
N ALA A 176 14.75 -17.33 20.66
CA ALA A 176 15.77 -18.20 21.27
C ALA A 176 15.13 -19.26 22.20
N ALA A 177 14.20 -18.84 23.07
CA ALA A 177 13.50 -19.75 23.98
C ALA A 177 12.70 -20.82 23.22
N ASN A 178 12.00 -20.43 22.15
CA ASN A 178 11.24 -21.37 21.30
C ASN A 178 12.16 -22.35 20.54
N SER A 179 13.43 -21.98 20.35
CA SER A 179 14.45 -22.82 19.70
C SER A 179 15.15 -23.77 20.69
N GLY A 180 14.89 -23.64 22.00
CA GLY A 180 15.52 -24.44 23.04
C GLY A 180 16.86 -23.91 23.56
N ASP A 181 17.29 -22.74 23.09
CA ASP A 181 18.53 -22.08 23.53
C ASP A 181 18.30 -21.17 24.74
N GLU A 182 19.37 -20.84 25.47
CA GLU A 182 19.32 -19.90 26.58
C GLU A 182 19.21 -18.44 26.06
N PRO A 183 18.07 -17.76 26.24
CA PRO A 183 17.82 -16.45 25.63
C PRO A 183 18.83 -15.38 26.05
N SER A 184 19.31 -15.47 27.29
CA SER A 184 20.26 -14.51 27.86
C SER A 184 21.61 -14.56 27.14
N VAL A 185 22.08 -15.76 26.77
CA VAL A 185 23.34 -15.98 26.06
C VAL A 185 23.23 -15.46 24.63
N VAL A 186 22.16 -15.83 23.93
CA VAL A 186 21.94 -15.41 22.54
C VAL A 186 21.84 -13.89 22.41
N VAL A 187 21.06 -13.23 23.29
CA VAL A 187 20.93 -11.76 23.28
C VAL A 187 22.28 -11.09 23.57
N ASN A 188 23.05 -11.62 24.52
CA ASN A 188 24.34 -11.05 24.87
C ASN A 188 25.34 -11.16 23.71
N GLU A 189 25.36 -12.30 23.02
CA GLU A 189 26.23 -12.49 21.86
C GLU A 189 25.87 -11.54 20.72
N VAL A 190 24.57 -11.41 20.39
CA VAL A 190 24.08 -10.50 19.35
C VAL A 190 24.39 -9.03 19.67
N LYS A 191 24.44 -8.64 20.95
CA LYS A 191 24.87 -7.29 21.35
C LYS A 191 26.35 -7.05 21.10
N ASN A 192 27.19 -8.08 21.20
CA ASN A 192 28.64 -7.94 21.12
C ASN A 192 29.18 -7.82 19.69
N GLY A 193 28.38 -8.14 18.67
CA GLY A 193 28.83 -8.09 17.27
C GLY A 193 28.53 -9.38 16.53
#